data_AF-A0A6N9BG13-F1
#
_entry.id   AF-A0A6N9BG13-F1
#
_cell.length_a   1.000
_cell.length_b   1.000
_cell.length_c   1.000
_cell.angle_alpha   90.00
_cell.angle_beta   90.00
_cell.angle_gamma   90.00
#
_symmetry.space_group_name_H-M   'P 1'
#
loop_
_entity.id
_entity.type
_entity.pdbx_description
1 polymer ?
#
loop_
_entity_poly.entity_id
_entity_poly.type
_entity_poly.pdbx_seq_one_letter_code
_entity_poly.pdbx_strand_id
1 'polypeptide(L)'
;ARIVRPGDGDQGLHSDIGADLLNMASPVMMNTVWMLDDFSAENGGTRVVPGSHRSGLQEPPEGFRVRHVHQAEAPAGSVLVFNGQCWHGGGANRSQGRRHALFGHYRKHLMRFQVDPHEGFPAEWLPLLNGRQKRLLRMHNGLGSPRSADSHR
;
A
#
# COMPACT_ATOMS: atom_id res chain seq x y z
N ALA A 1 2.43 4.01 -7.64
CA ALA A 1 1.33 4.97 -7.90
C ALA A 1 0.20 4.23 -8.63
N ARG A 2 -1.03 4.74 -8.59
CA ARG A 2 -2.15 4.19 -9.37
C ARG A 2 -2.98 5.31 -9.96
N ILE A 3 -3.39 5.11 -11.20
CA ILE A 3 -4.36 5.93 -11.91
C ILE A 3 -5.57 5.04 -12.14
N VAL A 4 -6.74 5.45 -11.69
CA VAL A 4 -8.01 4.81 -12.04
C VAL A 4 -8.71 5.69 -13.06
N ARG A 5 -8.93 5.13 -14.25
CA ARG A 5 -9.47 5.82 -15.41
C ARG A 5 -11.00 5.74 -15.43
N PRO A 6 -11.70 6.68 -16.09
CA PRO A 6 -13.12 6.56 -16.34
C PRO A 6 -13.47 5.18 -16.92
N GLY A 7 -14.45 4.50 -16.33
CA GLY A 7 -14.88 3.17 -16.75
C GLY A 7 -14.08 1.99 -16.17
N ASP A 8 -12.96 2.22 -15.47
CA ASP A 8 -12.27 1.15 -14.75
C ASP A 8 -13.20 0.54 -13.70
N GLY A 9 -13.31 -0.79 -13.72
CA GLY A 9 -14.15 -1.54 -12.79
C GLY A 9 -13.55 -1.70 -11.39
N ASP A 10 -14.32 -2.34 -10.53
CA ASP A 10 -13.90 -2.72 -9.19
C ASP A 10 -12.72 -3.70 -9.24
N GLN A 11 -11.66 -3.42 -8.48
CA GLN A 11 -10.61 -4.40 -8.24
C GLN A 11 -11.10 -5.51 -7.30
N GLY A 12 -10.67 -6.75 -7.49
CA GLY A 12 -10.88 -7.81 -6.50
C GLY A 12 -10.36 -7.40 -5.11
N LEU A 13 -11.09 -7.79 -4.06
CA LEU A 13 -10.66 -7.57 -2.68
C LEU A 13 -9.52 -8.52 -2.32
N HIS A 14 -8.41 -7.99 -1.83
CA HIS A 14 -7.21 -8.77 -1.53
C HIS A 14 -6.41 -8.11 -0.39
N SER A 15 -5.52 -8.88 0.22
CA SER A 15 -4.39 -8.41 1.01
C SER A 15 -3.17 -8.29 0.11
N ASP A 16 -2.35 -7.26 0.36
CA ASP A 16 -1.03 -7.11 -0.28
C ASP A 16 0.02 -8.06 0.29
N ILE A 17 -0.31 -8.78 1.36
CA ILE A 17 0.58 -9.73 2.01
C ILE A 17 0.23 -11.14 1.52
N GLY A 18 1.22 -11.83 0.96
CA GLY A 18 1.06 -13.22 0.53
C GLY A 18 0.67 -14.12 1.69
N ALA A 19 -0.11 -15.17 1.40
CA ALA A 19 -0.69 -16.06 2.41
C ALA A 19 0.33 -16.56 3.46
N ASP A 20 1.51 -16.99 3.04
CA ASP A 20 2.57 -17.52 3.93
C ASP A 20 3.16 -16.49 4.90
N LEU A 21 2.97 -15.20 4.60
CA LEU A 21 3.50 -14.10 5.40
C LEU A 21 2.43 -13.46 6.28
N LEU A 22 1.18 -13.90 6.20
CA LEU A 22 0.11 -13.36 7.03
C LEU A 22 0.38 -13.60 8.52
N ASN A 23 0.06 -12.59 9.32
CA ASN A 23 0.28 -12.54 10.75
C ASN A 23 -0.90 -11.82 11.42
N MET A 24 -1.79 -12.63 11.99
CA MET A 24 -2.98 -12.13 12.69
C MET A 24 -2.66 -11.42 14.02
N ALA A 25 -1.46 -11.61 14.58
CA ALA A 25 -1.06 -11.00 15.85
C ALA A 25 -0.50 -9.58 15.69
N SER A 26 0.04 -9.22 14.52
CA SER A 26 0.62 -7.90 14.30
C SER A 26 0.69 -7.51 12.82
N PRO A 27 0.57 -6.21 12.47
CA PRO A 27 0.73 -5.76 11.09
C PRO A 27 2.10 -6.13 10.51
N VAL A 28 2.12 -6.87 9.41
CA VAL A 28 3.34 -7.11 8.61
C VAL A 28 3.75 -5.85 7.84
N MET A 29 2.73 -5.09 7.42
CA MET A 29 2.84 -3.88 6.63
C MET A 29 1.67 -2.95 6.94
N MET A 30 1.94 -1.65 6.88
CA MET A 30 0.93 -0.60 6.87
C MET A 30 0.94 0.07 5.50
N ASN A 31 -0.24 0.15 4.88
CA ASN A 31 -0.47 0.86 3.64
C ASN A 31 -0.76 2.33 3.95
N THR A 32 -0.17 3.22 3.16
CA THR A 32 -0.53 4.65 3.11
C THR A 32 -0.88 5.00 1.67
N VAL A 33 -2.12 5.41 1.44
CA VAL A 33 -2.61 5.89 0.14
C VAL A 33 -2.76 7.40 0.21
N TRP A 34 -1.85 8.10 -0.44
CA TRP A 34 -1.86 9.54 -0.58
C TRP A 34 -2.79 9.90 -1.74
N MET A 35 -3.86 10.63 -1.41
CA MET A 35 -4.89 11.05 -2.35
C MET A 35 -4.37 12.28 -3.10
N LEU A 36 -4.10 12.15 -4.40
CA LEU A 36 -3.62 13.27 -5.22
C LEU A 36 -4.78 14.07 -5.84
N ASP A 37 -5.94 13.44 -5.94
CA ASP A 37 -7.23 14.06 -6.24
C ASP A 37 -8.17 13.79 -5.07
N ASP A 38 -9.33 14.44 -5.05
CA ASP A 38 -10.42 14.06 -4.16
C ASP A 38 -10.78 12.59 -4.39
N PHE A 39 -11.03 11.86 -3.31
CA PHE A 39 -11.58 10.50 -3.36
C PHE A 39 -13.06 10.56 -3.04
N SER A 40 -13.86 9.84 -3.81
CA SER A 40 -15.28 9.64 -3.57
C SER A 40 -15.71 8.22 -3.93
N ALA A 41 -16.93 7.87 -3.55
CA ALA A 41 -17.55 6.62 -4.02
C ALA A 41 -17.66 6.57 -5.55
N GLU A 42 -17.88 7.72 -6.20
CA GLU A 42 -18.10 7.84 -7.65
C GLU A 42 -16.82 7.66 -8.46
N ASN A 43 -15.70 8.23 -8.02
CA ASN A 43 -14.45 8.22 -8.79
C ASN A 43 -13.51 7.05 -8.45
N GLY A 44 -14.04 6.05 -7.75
CA GLY A 44 -13.32 4.83 -7.43
C GLY A 44 -12.35 4.97 -6.27
N GLY A 45 -12.74 5.66 -5.20
CA GLY A 45 -12.03 5.66 -3.91
C GLY A 45 -11.67 4.24 -3.44
N THR A 46 -10.61 4.11 -2.65
CA THR A 46 -10.16 2.80 -2.16
C THR A 46 -11.20 2.18 -1.24
N ARG A 47 -11.56 0.92 -1.51
CA ARG A 47 -12.42 0.09 -0.67
C ARG A 47 -11.57 -0.72 0.29
N VAL A 48 -11.97 -0.77 1.55
CA VAL A 48 -11.31 -1.52 2.63
C VAL A 48 -12.36 -2.28 3.41
N VAL A 49 -12.05 -3.49 3.86
CA VAL A 49 -12.89 -4.28 4.75
C VAL A 49 -12.30 -4.21 6.17
N PRO A 50 -12.82 -3.36 7.08
CA PRO A 50 -12.32 -3.29 8.45
C PRO A 50 -12.38 -4.66 9.14
N GLY A 51 -11.36 -4.98 9.94
CA GLY A 51 -11.28 -6.24 10.68
C GLY A 51 -10.83 -7.46 9.88
N SER A 52 -10.86 -7.41 8.54
CA SER A 52 -10.47 -8.55 7.69
C SER A 52 -9.01 -9.00 7.83
N HIS A 53 -8.11 -8.15 8.34
CA HIS A 53 -6.73 -8.54 8.69
C HIS A 53 -6.65 -9.67 9.74
N ARG A 54 -7.76 -10.01 10.41
CA ARG A 54 -7.87 -11.12 11.35
C ARG A 54 -8.37 -12.41 10.71
N SER A 55 -8.64 -12.42 9.41
CA SER A 55 -9.15 -13.61 8.70
C SER A 55 -8.09 -14.69 8.53
N GLY A 56 -6.81 -14.31 8.47
CA GLY A 56 -5.72 -15.21 8.09
C GLY A 56 -5.75 -15.62 6.62
N LEU A 57 -6.52 -14.92 5.78
CA LEU A 57 -6.69 -15.22 4.37
C LEU A 57 -6.27 -14.04 3.49
N GLN A 58 -5.61 -14.34 2.38
CA GLN A 58 -5.14 -13.32 1.44
C GLN A 58 -6.30 -12.67 0.68
N GLU A 59 -7.39 -13.38 0.45
CA GLU A 59 -8.59 -12.89 -0.22
C GLU A 59 -9.85 -13.46 0.44
N PRO A 60 -11.02 -12.85 0.24
CA PRO A 60 -12.28 -13.44 0.68
C PRO A 60 -12.47 -14.82 0.03
N PRO A 61 -12.92 -15.85 0.78
CA PRO A 61 -13.25 -17.14 0.20
C PRO A 61 -14.29 -17.03 -0.92
N GLU A 62 -14.24 -17.95 -1.88
CA GLU A 62 -15.25 -18.03 -2.91
C GLU A 62 -16.67 -18.17 -2.30
N GLY A 63 -17.63 -17.43 -2.85
CA GLY A 63 -19.01 -17.39 -2.34
C GLY A 63 -19.18 -16.66 -1.01
N PHE A 64 -18.11 -16.19 -0.36
CA PHE A 64 -18.22 -15.44 0.89
C PHE A 64 -18.80 -14.05 0.64
N ARG A 65 -19.95 -13.77 1.24
CA ARG A 65 -20.55 -12.44 1.20
C ARG A 65 -19.82 -11.49 2.15
N VAL A 66 -18.88 -10.72 1.60
CA VAL A 66 -18.21 -9.63 2.32
C VAL A 66 -19.23 -8.54 2.68
N ARG A 67 -19.24 -8.13 3.95
CA ARG A 67 -20.08 -7.05 4.47
C ARG A 67 -19.21 -5.90 4.95
N HIS A 68 -19.81 -4.73 5.14
CA HIS A 68 -19.16 -3.55 5.72
C HIS A 68 -17.90 -3.10 4.96
N VAL A 69 -17.92 -3.23 3.63
CA VAL A 69 -16.89 -2.63 2.78
C VAL A 69 -17.00 -1.11 2.91
N HIS A 70 -15.96 -0.46 3.41
CA HIS A 70 -15.89 0.98 3.53
C HIS A 70 -15.09 1.55 2.35
N GLN A 71 -15.68 2.48 1.61
CA GLN A 71 -14.99 3.18 0.53
C GLN A 71 -14.53 4.53 1.05
N ALA A 72 -13.23 4.80 0.95
CA ALA A 72 -12.65 6.02 1.47
C ALA A 72 -13.06 7.23 0.61
N GLU A 73 -13.53 8.28 1.29
CA GLU A 73 -13.90 9.57 0.70
C GLU A 73 -13.22 10.68 1.49
N ALA A 74 -12.45 11.50 0.80
CA ALA A 74 -11.66 12.57 1.42
C ALA A 74 -11.07 13.50 0.35
N PRO A 75 -10.77 14.77 0.68
CA PRO A 75 -10.18 15.70 -0.26
C PRO A 75 -8.73 15.35 -0.61
N ALA A 76 -8.26 15.86 -1.74
CA ALA A 76 -6.86 15.79 -2.16
C ALA A 76 -5.91 16.25 -1.04
N GLY A 77 -4.78 15.56 -0.89
CA GLY A 77 -3.81 15.75 0.20
C GLY A 77 -4.09 14.89 1.43
N SER A 78 -5.27 14.24 1.52
CA SER A 78 -5.56 13.28 2.58
C SER A 78 -4.76 11.98 2.42
N VAL A 79 -4.58 11.26 3.53
CA VAL A 79 -3.87 9.97 3.55
C VAL A 79 -4.73 8.91 4.22
N LEU A 80 -5.11 7.88 3.47
CA LEU A 80 -5.72 6.67 4.03
C LEU A 80 -4.60 5.77 4.56
N VAL A 81 -4.64 5.47 5.86
CA VAL A 81 -3.69 4.56 6.51
C VAL A 81 -4.42 3.32 7.02
N PHE A 82 -3.97 2.14 6.63
CA PHE A 82 -4.59 0.88 7.06
C PHE A 82 -3.59 -0.27 7.13
N ASN A 83 -3.95 -1.32 7.86
CA ASN A 83 -3.17 -2.56 7.94
C ASN A 83 -3.18 -3.24 6.56
N GLY A 84 -2.01 -3.51 5.98
CA GLY A 84 -1.86 -4.13 4.65
C GLY A 84 -2.42 -5.55 4.55
N GLN A 85 -2.76 -6.14 5.69
CA GLN A 85 -3.46 -7.43 5.79
C GLN A 85 -4.98 -7.32 5.66
N CYS A 86 -5.55 -6.11 5.72
CA CYS A 86 -6.96 -5.94 5.42
C CYS A 86 -7.22 -6.20 3.93
N TRP A 87 -8.30 -6.93 3.64
CA TRP A 87 -8.86 -7.00 2.31
C TRP A 87 -9.25 -5.60 1.85
N HIS A 88 -8.76 -5.23 0.67
CA HIS A 88 -8.99 -3.93 0.07
C HIS A 88 -8.90 -4.02 -1.44
N GLY A 89 -9.31 -2.95 -2.12
CA GLY A 89 -9.22 -2.85 -3.57
C GLY A 89 -9.66 -1.48 -4.05
N GLY A 90 -9.24 -1.08 -5.26
CA GLY A 90 -9.80 0.11 -5.90
C GLY A 90 -11.29 -0.04 -6.16
N GLY A 91 -12.07 1.02 -5.91
CA GLY A 91 -13.44 1.11 -6.39
C GLY A 91 -13.50 1.43 -7.89
N ALA A 92 -14.63 1.12 -8.50
CA ALA A 92 -14.94 1.48 -9.87
C ALA A 92 -15.03 3.00 -10.04
N ASN A 93 -14.48 3.51 -11.13
CA ASN A 93 -14.57 4.93 -11.47
C ASN A 93 -15.69 5.16 -12.49
N ARG A 94 -16.79 5.74 -12.01
CA ARG A 94 -17.99 6.11 -12.77
C ARG A 94 -18.01 7.57 -13.17
N SER A 95 -17.03 8.35 -12.71
CA SER A 95 -16.86 9.75 -13.08
C SER A 95 -16.25 9.88 -14.49
N GLN A 96 -16.17 11.12 -14.99
CA GLN A 96 -15.50 11.45 -16.25
C GLN A 96 -14.00 11.75 -16.10
N GLY A 97 -13.50 11.83 -14.86
CA GLY A 97 -12.11 12.19 -14.55
C GLY A 97 -11.22 10.99 -14.21
N ARG A 98 -9.91 11.17 -14.32
CA ARG A 98 -8.92 10.23 -13.77
C ARG A 98 -8.72 10.52 -12.28
N ARG A 99 -8.45 9.47 -11.50
CA ARG A 99 -8.18 9.56 -10.07
C ARG A 99 -6.81 8.97 -9.71
N HIS A 100 -5.94 9.78 -9.13
CA HIS A 100 -4.53 9.50 -8.91
C HIS A 100 -4.22 9.27 -7.44
N ALA A 101 -3.29 8.35 -7.18
CA ALA A 101 -2.85 8.03 -5.83
C ALA A 101 -1.37 7.63 -5.79
N LEU A 102 -0.67 8.05 -4.74
CA LEU A 102 0.66 7.53 -4.39
C LEU A 102 0.54 6.53 -3.24
N PHE A 103 1.35 5.48 -3.30
CA PHE A 103 1.35 4.41 -2.29
C PHE A 103 2.69 4.42 -1.57
N GLY A 104 2.61 4.34 -0.24
CA GLY A 104 3.75 4.07 0.63
C GLY A 104 3.47 2.81 1.44
N HIS A 105 4.43 1.88 1.47
CA HIS A 105 4.32 0.65 2.23
C HIS A 105 5.35 0.65 3.36
N TYR A 106 4.89 0.73 4.60
CA TYR A 106 5.75 0.65 5.78
C TYR A 106 5.72 -0.78 6.30
N ARG A 107 6.83 -1.50 6.12
CA ARG A 107 6.93 -2.94 6.40
C ARG A 107 7.82 -3.21 7.60
N LYS A 108 7.64 -4.37 8.24
CA LYS A 108 8.62 -4.89 9.20
C LYS A 108 10.02 -4.92 8.57
N HIS A 109 11.03 -4.64 9.38
CA HIS A 109 12.42 -4.49 8.91
C HIS A 109 13.00 -5.76 8.25
N LEU A 110 12.47 -6.94 8.58
CA LEU A 110 12.87 -8.22 7.99
C LEU A 110 12.34 -8.44 6.57
N MET A 111 11.34 -7.67 6.14
CA MET A 111 10.76 -7.79 4.82
C MET A 111 11.65 -7.12 3.77
N ARG A 112 11.72 -7.71 2.58
CA ARG A 112 12.32 -7.06 1.41
C ARG A 112 11.39 -5.96 0.88
N PHE A 113 12.01 -4.96 0.27
CA PHE A 113 11.26 -3.96 -0.49
C PHE A 113 10.67 -4.60 -1.75
N GLN A 114 9.50 -4.12 -2.15
CA GLN A 114 8.93 -4.48 -3.44
C GLN A 114 9.68 -3.81 -4.60
N VAL A 115 10.15 -2.60 -4.38
CA VAL A 115 11.09 -1.87 -5.25
C VAL A 115 12.20 -1.38 -4.33
N ASP A 116 13.43 -1.83 -4.57
CA ASP A 116 14.56 -1.45 -3.71
C ASP A 116 14.82 0.05 -3.87
N PRO A 117 14.67 0.87 -2.81
CA PRO A 117 14.91 2.30 -2.93
C PRO A 117 16.36 2.64 -3.24
N HIS A 118 17.30 1.69 -3.14
CA HIS A 118 18.70 1.89 -3.53
C HIS A 118 18.90 1.78 -5.04
N GLU A 119 18.02 1.10 -5.76
CA GLU A 119 18.15 0.90 -7.19
C GLU A 119 17.73 2.18 -7.94
N GLY A 120 18.64 2.71 -8.75
CA GLY A 120 18.39 3.95 -9.52
C GLY A 120 18.30 5.22 -8.68
N PHE A 121 18.65 5.18 -7.39
CA PHE A 121 18.64 6.37 -6.54
C PHE A 121 19.82 7.29 -6.89
N PRO A 122 19.58 8.55 -7.28
CA PRO A 122 20.66 9.49 -7.60
C PRO A 122 21.53 9.76 -6.37
N ALA A 123 22.85 9.54 -6.50
CA ALA A 123 23.77 9.62 -5.36
C ALA A 123 23.81 11.04 -4.77
N GLU A 124 23.63 12.07 -5.60
CA GLU A 124 23.55 13.47 -5.22
C GLU A 124 22.32 13.80 -4.35
N TRP A 125 21.31 12.93 -4.31
CA TRP A 125 20.15 13.11 -3.42
C TRP A 125 20.39 12.57 -2.02
N LEU A 126 21.38 11.70 -1.81
CA LEU A 126 21.64 11.08 -0.51
C LEU A 126 21.96 12.12 0.60
N PRO A 127 22.74 13.19 0.33
CA PRO A 127 22.96 14.25 1.30
C PRO A 127 21.70 15.06 1.65
N LEU A 128 20.70 15.10 0.75
CA LEU A 128 19.44 15.82 0.96
C LEU A 128 18.52 15.13 1.97
N LEU A 129 18.74 13.83 2.22
CA LEU A 129 17.92 13.06 3.14
C LEU A 129 18.33 13.30 4.60
N ASN A 130 17.33 13.54 5.45
CA ASN A 130 17.53 13.53 6.89
C ASN A 130 17.73 12.09 7.43
N GLY A 131 18.17 11.98 8.68
CA GLY A 131 18.45 10.68 9.30
C GLY A 131 17.23 9.74 9.34
N ARG A 132 16.01 10.26 9.46
CA ARG A 132 14.78 9.44 9.45
C ARG A 132 14.48 8.90 8.06
N GLN A 133 14.60 9.70 7.02
CA GLN A 133 14.44 9.28 5.62
C GLN A 133 15.47 8.21 5.25
N LYS A 134 16.75 8.42 5.63
CA LYS A 134 17.81 7.41 5.45
C LYS A 134 17.47 6.11 6.17
N ARG A 135 16.90 6.15 7.39
CA ARG A 135 16.45 4.92 8.08
C ARG A 135 15.27 4.23 7.38
N LEU A 136 14.27 4.99 6.93
CA LEU A 136 13.09 4.44 6.24
C LEU A 136 13.46 3.75 4.92
N LEU A 137 14.37 4.34 4.16
CA LEU A 137 14.90 3.76 2.92
C LEU A 137 16.03 2.74 3.16
N ARG A 138 16.43 2.55 4.43
CA ARG A 138 17.57 1.75 4.88
C ARG A 138 18.91 2.12 4.22
N MET A 139 19.12 3.41 3.96
CA MET A 139 20.33 4.04 3.40
C MET A 139 21.23 4.70 4.47
N HIS A 140 21.03 4.39 5.76
CA HIS A 140 21.82 5.01 6.85
C HIS A 140 23.32 4.68 6.78
N ASN A 141 23.68 3.55 6.16
CA ASN A 141 25.07 3.17 5.89
C ASN A 141 25.56 3.58 4.49
N GLY A 142 24.73 4.30 3.72
CA GLY A 142 25.02 4.70 2.34
C GLY A 142 24.27 3.87 1.30
N LEU A 143 24.35 4.33 0.05
CA LEU A 143 23.73 3.68 -1.10
C LEU A 143 24.42 2.34 -1.39
N GLY A 144 23.65 1.33 -1.79
CA GLY A 144 24.19 -0.01 -2.11
C GLY A 144 24.70 -0.84 -0.92
N SER A 145 24.60 -0.34 0.32
CA SER A 145 25.01 -1.09 1.51
C SER A 145 24.21 -2.39 1.68
N PRO A 146 24.86 -3.55 1.90
CA PRO A 146 24.16 -4.82 2.16
C PRO A 146 23.29 -4.74 3.41
N ARG A 147 22.12 -5.36 3.37
CA ARG A 147 21.19 -5.42 4.52
C ARG A 147 20.87 -6.87 4.87
N SER A 148 20.42 -7.11 6.10
CA SER A 148 20.04 -8.46 6.56
C SER A 148 18.90 -9.09 5.75
N ALA A 149 18.07 -8.28 5.07
CA ALA A 149 17.06 -8.78 4.15
C ALA A 149 17.63 -9.20 2.79
N ASP A 150 18.89 -8.85 2.49
CA ASP A 150 19.59 -9.15 1.23
C ASP A 150 20.49 -10.40 1.34
N SER A 151 20.66 -10.97 2.55
CA SER A 151 21.53 -12.14 2.80
C SER A 151 20.93 -13.48 2.38
N HIS A 152 19.68 -13.50 1.91
CA HIS A 152 19.02 -14.66 1.33
C HIS A 152 18.83 -14.42 -0.17
N ARG A 153 19.88 -14.66 -0.95
CA ARG A 153 19.83 -14.73 -2.42
C ARG A 153 20.21 -16.13 -2.86
#